data_AF-A0A4Z0BS98-F1
#
_entry.id   AF-A0A4Z0BS98-F1
#
_cell.length_a   1.000
_cell.length_b   1.000
_cell.length_c   1.000
_cell.angle_alpha   90.00
_cell.angle_beta   90.00
_cell.angle_gamma   90.00
#
_symmetry.space_group_name_H-M   'P 1'
#
loop_
_entity.id
_entity.type
_entity.pdbx_description
1 polymer ?
#
loop_
_entity_poly.entity_id
_entity_poly.type
_entity_poly.pdbx_seq_one_letter_code
_entity_poly.pdbx_strand_id
1 'polypeptide(L)'
;MKPRTTLAIALLASTPAWGQAIYRCGNTYADRPCPGARAVEAADERLPEQRAQSERAAQRDARLADTLERDRLRAEKRAQALRPVTVKVRSRTEPARDDSEFDFADDLSLRDQPFVARVPRTAGDTRPGKGRTGKPSDSKHPR
;
A
#
# COMPACT_ATOMS: atom_id res chain seq x y z
N MET A 1 -38.38 -12.79 49.04
CA MET A 1 -37.72 -11.46 49.00
C MET A 1 -36.28 -11.69 48.57
N LYS A 2 -35.90 -11.24 47.37
CA LYS A 2 -34.57 -11.52 46.78
C LYS A 2 -33.69 -10.28 46.93
N PRO A 3 -32.48 -10.36 47.51
CA PRO A 3 -31.60 -9.20 47.61
C PRO A 3 -31.04 -8.86 46.24
N ARG A 4 -31.26 -7.62 45.81
CA ARG A 4 -30.69 -7.03 44.60
C ARG A 4 -29.23 -6.68 44.91
N THR A 5 -28.30 -7.50 44.43
CA THR A 5 -26.88 -7.18 44.42
C THR A 5 -26.62 -6.09 43.39
N THR A 6 -26.47 -4.86 43.88
CA THR A 6 -25.96 -3.71 43.14
C THR A 6 -24.50 -3.96 42.76
N LEU A 7 -24.26 -4.11 41.46
CA LEU A 7 -22.92 -4.13 40.88
C LEU A 7 -22.33 -2.71 41.00
N ALA A 8 -21.45 -2.49 41.98
CA ALA A 8 -20.69 -1.26 42.10
C ALA A 8 -19.65 -1.22 40.98
N ILE A 9 -19.83 -0.32 40.02
CA ILE A 9 -18.83 -0.01 38.98
C ILE A 9 -17.68 0.70 39.69
N ALA A 10 -16.57 -0.04 39.89
CA ALA A 10 -15.34 0.52 40.40
C ALA A 10 -14.79 1.53 39.39
N LEU A 11 -14.79 2.80 39.78
CA LEU A 11 -14.17 3.90 39.05
C LEU A 11 -12.66 3.62 39.00
N LEU A 12 -12.18 3.13 37.86
CA LEU A 12 -10.75 2.95 37.61
C LEU A 12 -10.10 4.34 37.56
N ALA A 13 -9.49 4.75 38.66
CA ALA A 13 -8.62 5.90 38.70
C ALA A 13 -7.43 5.64 37.76
N SER A 14 -7.39 6.35 36.63
CA SER A 14 -6.23 6.36 35.75
C SER A 14 -5.10 7.07 36.48
N THR A 15 -4.26 6.30 37.17
CA THR A 15 -3.02 6.81 37.74
C THR A 15 -2.15 7.31 36.58
N PRO A 16 -1.61 8.54 36.61
CA PRO A 16 -0.61 8.92 35.63
C PRO A 16 0.52 7.90 35.72
N ALA A 17 0.75 7.17 34.63
CA ALA A 17 1.89 6.27 34.54
C ALA A 17 3.14 7.14 34.59
N TRP A 18 3.74 7.28 35.77
CA TRP A 18 5.10 7.79 35.90
C TRP A 18 5.96 6.89 35.03
N GLY A 19 6.61 7.48 34.02
CA GLY A 19 7.41 6.74 33.05
C GLY A 19 8.38 5.82 33.79
N GLN A 20 8.41 4.55 33.39
CA GLN A 20 9.37 3.59 33.94
C GLN A 20 10.77 4.18 33.80
N ALA A 21 11.56 4.14 34.88
CA ALA A 21 12.93 4.63 34.86
C ALA A 21 13.74 3.76 33.89
N ILE A 22 14.07 4.33 32.72
CA ILE A 22 14.85 3.66 31.70
C ILE A 22 16.30 4.06 31.89
N TYR A 23 17.20 3.08 31.90
CA TYR A 23 18.63 3.30 32.09
C TYR A 23 19.38 2.97 30.80
N ARG A 24 20.33 3.82 30.41
CA ARG A 24 21.26 3.52 29.32
C ARG A 24 22.52 2.87 29.89
N CYS A 25 22.66 1.58 29.63
CA CYS A 25 23.80 0.73 29.96
C CYS A 25 24.73 0.64 28.75
N GLY A 26 25.64 1.60 28.61
CA GLY A 26 26.53 1.71 27.44
C GLY A 26 25.74 1.92 26.14
N ASN A 27 25.61 0.85 25.33
CA ASN A 27 24.88 0.87 24.06
C ASN A 27 23.51 0.17 24.10
N THR A 28 23.05 -0.21 25.30
CA THR A 28 21.77 -0.90 25.49
C THR A 28 20.90 -0.15 26.50
N TYR A 29 19.58 -0.27 26.37
CA TYR A 29 18.62 0.26 27.32
C TYR A 29 18.14 -0.87 28.24
N ALA A 30 17.92 -0.57 29.52
CA ALA A 30 17.46 -1.52 30.52
C ALA A 30 16.49 -0.87 31.51
N ASP A 31 15.52 -1.63 32.01
CA ASP A 31 14.55 -1.20 33.02
C ASP A 31 15.07 -1.33 34.46
N ARG A 32 16.31 -1.84 34.62
CA ARG A 32 17.00 -1.96 35.91
C ARG A 32 18.33 -1.22 35.86
N PRO A 33 18.77 -0.57 36.96
CA PRO A 33 20.04 0.14 37.00
C PRO A 33 21.20 -0.85 36.87
N CYS A 34 22.20 -0.48 36.07
CA CYS A 34 23.43 -1.22 35.83
C CYS A 34 24.65 -0.38 36.27
N PRO A 35 25.82 -1.00 36.54
CA PRO A 35 27.03 -0.25 36.87
C PRO A 35 27.42 0.68 35.72
N GLY A 36 27.49 1.99 36.01
CA GLY A 36 27.74 3.03 35.01
C GLY A 36 26.50 3.49 34.22
N ALA A 37 25.30 3.09 34.63
CA ALA A 37 24.04 3.54 34.03
C ALA A 37 23.89 5.06 34.05
N ARG A 38 23.36 5.62 32.95
CA ARG A 38 22.74 6.95 32.99
C ARG A 38 21.23 6.79 32.97
N ALA A 39 20.55 7.41 33.94
CA ALA A 39 19.10 7.51 33.93
C ALA A 39 18.65 8.35 32.73
N VAL A 40 17.65 7.86 32.01
CA VAL A 40 17.02 8.53 30.88
C VAL A 40 15.61 8.89 31.31
N GLU A 41 15.31 10.18 31.35
CA GLU A 41 13.96 10.71 31.53
C GLU A 41 13.15 10.37 30.27
N ALA A 42 12.34 9.32 30.35
CA ALA A 42 11.36 8.96 29.32
C ALA A 42 10.09 9.79 29.50
N ALA A 43 10.20 11.10 29.35
CA ALA A 43 9.06 12.01 29.35
C ALA A 43 8.45 12.09 27.95
N ASP A 44 7.12 12.16 27.88
CA ASP A 44 6.42 12.41 26.62
C ASP A 44 6.54 13.89 26.24
N GLU A 45 7.48 14.20 25.35
CA GLU A 45 7.78 15.55 24.85
C GLU A 45 6.59 16.24 24.14
N ARG A 46 5.49 15.51 23.86
CA ARG A 46 4.34 16.09 23.17
C ARG A 46 3.66 17.14 24.04
N LEU A 47 3.64 18.36 23.52
CA LEU A 47 2.90 19.49 24.08
C LEU A 47 1.39 19.17 24.13
N PRO A 48 0.64 19.70 25.12
CA PRO A 48 -0.80 19.45 25.24
C PRO A 48 -1.57 19.85 23.97
N GLU A 49 -1.14 20.90 23.28
CA GLU A 49 -1.75 21.31 22.00
C GLU A 49 -1.54 20.28 20.88
N GLN A 50 -0.36 19.66 20.80
CA GLN A 50 -0.05 18.62 19.81
C GLN A 50 -0.89 17.35 20.07
N ARG A 51 -1.10 17.02 21.35
CA ARG A 51 -2.00 15.93 21.75
C ARG A 51 -3.43 16.22 21.32
N ALA A 52 -3.93 17.42 21.62
CA ALA A 52 -5.27 17.84 21.23
C ALA A 52 -5.48 17.88 19.71
N GLN A 53 -4.48 18.33 18.94
CA GLN A 53 -4.53 18.31 17.48
C GLN A 53 -4.61 16.87 16.94
N SER A 54 -3.78 15.98 17.47
CA SER A 54 -3.75 14.56 17.08
C SER A 54 -5.07 13.86 17.42
N GLU A 55 -5.62 14.14 18.60
CA GLU A 55 -6.89 13.58 19.04
C GLU A 55 -8.05 14.08 18.16
N ARG A 56 -8.07 15.38 17.81
CA ARG A 56 -9.06 15.92 16.85
C ARG A 56 -8.95 15.25 15.48
N ALA A 57 -7.74 14.92 15.02
CA ALA A 57 -7.56 14.18 13.76
C ALA A 57 -8.12 12.77 13.87
N ALA A 58 -7.74 12.03 14.91
CA ALA A 58 -8.24 10.68 15.18
C ALA A 58 -9.78 10.63 15.28
N GLN A 59 -10.40 11.62 15.93
CA GLN A 59 -11.87 11.71 16.01
C GLN A 59 -12.53 11.95 14.66
N ARG A 60 -11.91 12.73 13.76
CA ARG A 60 -12.43 12.91 12.39
C ARG A 60 -12.32 11.62 11.59
N ASP A 61 -11.18 10.95 11.69
CA ASP A 61 -10.93 9.70 10.97
C ASP A 61 -11.86 8.59 11.44
N ALA A 62 -12.14 8.49 12.75
CA ALA A 62 -13.12 7.56 13.29
C ALA A 62 -14.53 7.79 12.71
N ARG A 63 -14.98 9.06 12.66
CA ARG A 63 -16.29 9.41 12.08
C ARG A 63 -16.36 9.09 10.58
N LEU A 64 -15.27 9.30 9.86
CA LEU A 64 -15.17 8.96 8.45
C LEU A 64 -15.26 7.43 8.27
N ALA A 65 -14.50 6.67 9.04
CA ALA A 65 -14.52 5.20 9.01
C ALA A 65 -15.93 4.65 9.27
N ASP A 66 -16.62 5.15 10.29
CA ASP A 66 -18.02 4.76 10.58
C ASP A 66 -18.96 5.04 9.40
N THR A 67 -18.73 6.15 8.68
CA THR A 67 -19.55 6.52 7.53
C THR A 67 -19.30 5.58 6.36
N LEU A 68 -18.04 5.26 6.09
CA LEU A 68 -17.66 4.30 5.05
C LEU A 68 -18.17 2.89 5.37
N GLU A 69 -18.15 2.48 6.64
CA GLU A 69 -18.72 1.20 7.06
C GLU A 69 -20.23 1.16 6.78
N ARG A 70 -20.97 2.20 7.19
CA ARG A 70 -22.41 2.30 6.88
C ARG A 70 -22.68 2.29 5.38
N ASP A 71 -21.84 2.93 4.58
CA ASP A 71 -21.96 2.92 3.13
C ASP A 71 -21.73 1.53 2.53
N ARG A 72 -20.68 0.84 2.97
CA ARG A 72 -20.40 -0.56 2.60
C ARG A 72 -21.60 -1.44 2.92
N LEU A 73 -22.11 -1.39 4.15
CA LEU A 73 -23.26 -2.20 4.57
C LEU A 73 -24.53 -1.88 3.77
N ARG A 74 -24.76 -0.61 3.42
CA ARG A 74 -25.87 -0.20 2.55
C ARG A 74 -25.70 -0.75 1.13
N ALA A 75 -24.50 -0.67 0.56
CA ALA A 75 -24.20 -1.21 -0.75
C ALA A 75 -24.37 -2.74 -0.79
N GLU A 76 -23.87 -3.45 0.23
CA GLU A 76 -24.03 -4.91 0.36
C GLU A 76 -25.49 -5.31 0.46
N LYS A 77 -26.31 -4.62 1.28
CA LYS A 77 -27.75 -4.89 1.36
C LYS A 77 -28.45 -4.67 0.00
N ARG A 78 -28.10 -3.60 -0.72
CA ARG A 78 -28.64 -3.35 -2.07
C ARG A 78 -28.21 -4.42 -3.06
N ALA A 79 -26.94 -4.83 -3.02
CA ALA A 79 -26.39 -5.88 -3.87
C ALA A 79 -27.00 -7.26 -3.56
N GLN A 80 -27.35 -7.55 -2.30
CA GLN A 80 -28.07 -8.78 -1.93
C GLN A 80 -29.54 -8.75 -2.37
N ALA A 81 -30.19 -7.58 -2.33
CA ALA A 81 -31.55 -7.42 -2.82
C ALA A 81 -31.64 -7.61 -4.35
N LEU A 82 -30.56 -7.29 -5.07
CA LEU A 82 -30.40 -7.64 -6.48
C LEU A 82 -29.96 -9.11 -6.57
N ARG A 83 -30.82 -9.98 -7.09
CA ARG A 83 -30.51 -11.42 -7.23
C ARG A 83 -29.15 -11.61 -7.93
N PRO A 84 -28.33 -12.61 -7.55
CA PRO A 84 -27.02 -12.81 -8.15
C PRO A 84 -27.16 -12.99 -9.66
N VAL A 85 -26.57 -12.07 -10.42
CA VAL A 85 -26.43 -12.23 -11.86
C VAL A 85 -25.35 -13.27 -12.06
N THR A 86 -25.75 -14.48 -12.42
CA THR A 86 -24.83 -15.52 -12.88
C THR A 86 -24.18 -15.04 -14.17
N VAL A 87 -22.97 -14.48 -14.07
CA VAL A 87 -22.13 -14.20 -15.24
C VAL A 87 -21.63 -15.55 -15.74
N LYS A 88 -22.25 -16.04 -16.81
CA LYS A 88 -21.73 -17.19 -17.54
C LYS A 88 -20.45 -16.73 -18.22
N VAL A 89 -19.31 -16.95 -17.59
CA VAL A 89 -18.01 -16.79 -18.23
C VAL A 89 -18.00 -17.79 -19.39
N ARG A 90 -18.25 -17.29 -20.60
CA ARG A 90 -17.92 -18.06 -21.80
C ARG A 90 -16.41 -18.16 -21.78
N SER A 91 -15.87 -19.30 -21.37
CA SER A 91 -14.54 -19.71 -21.80
C SER A 91 -14.61 -19.68 -23.32
N ARG A 92 -14.04 -18.62 -23.91
CA ARG A 92 -13.71 -18.64 -25.32
C ARG A 92 -12.65 -19.73 -25.42
N THR A 93 -13.09 -20.92 -25.78
CA THR A 93 -12.21 -21.88 -26.43
C THR A 93 -11.81 -21.21 -27.73
N GLU A 94 -10.75 -20.41 -27.69
CA GLU A 94 -9.90 -20.32 -28.87
C GLU A 94 -9.55 -21.78 -29.18
N PRO A 95 -9.64 -22.22 -30.45
CA PRO A 95 -9.12 -23.54 -30.79
C PRO A 95 -7.72 -23.61 -30.20
N ALA A 96 -7.43 -24.69 -29.49
CA ALA A 96 -6.09 -24.95 -28.97
C ALA A 96 -5.12 -24.58 -30.08
N ARG A 97 -4.45 -23.42 -29.92
CA ARG A 97 -3.25 -23.17 -30.72
C ARG A 97 -2.36 -24.31 -30.29
N ASP A 98 -1.82 -25.02 -31.26
CA ASP A 98 -0.90 -26.11 -31.01
C ASP A 98 0.18 -25.64 -30.03
N ASP A 99 0.07 -26.07 -28.77
CA ASP A 99 0.96 -25.65 -27.69
C ASP A 99 2.37 -26.22 -27.89
N SER A 100 2.58 -27.03 -28.94
CA SER A 100 3.87 -27.63 -29.28
C SER A 100 4.82 -26.68 -30.03
N GLU A 101 4.41 -25.44 -30.32
CA GLU A 101 5.27 -24.44 -30.97
C GLU A 101 5.17 -23.04 -30.34
N PHE A 102 5.06 -22.99 -29.00
CA PHE A 102 5.36 -21.75 -28.27
C PHE A 102 6.84 -21.74 -27.91
N ASP A 103 7.66 -21.18 -28.80
CA ASP A 103 9.07 -20.91 -28.56
C ASP A 103 9.23 -19.92 -27.40
N PHE A 104 9.41 -20.44 -26.18
CA PHE A 104 9.69 -19.66 -24.96
C PHE A 104 10.97 -18.80 -25.06
N ALA A 105 11.76 -18.94 -26.11
CA ALA A 105 12.93 -18.12 -26.37
C ALA A 105 12.60 -16.66 -26.73
N ASP A 106 11.43 -16.40 -27.33
CA ASP A 106 11.08 -15.05 -27.79
C ASP A 106 10.61 -14.12 -26.66
N ASP A 107 10.03 -14.65 -25.57
CA ASP A 107 9.50 -13.85 -24.45
C ASP A 107 10.60 -13.35 -23.48
N LEU A 108 11.79 -13.97 -23.50
CA LEU A 108 12.95 -13.44 -22.77
C LEU A 108 13.52 -12.18 -23.43
N SER A 109 13.36 -12.02 -24.74
CA SER A 109 13.82 -10.83 -25.48
C SER A 109 12.98 -9.58 -25.17
N LEU A 110 11.77 -9.74 -24.62
CA LEU A 110 10.92 -8.62 -24.19
C LEU A 110 11.27 -8.11 -22.79
N ARG A 111 11.97 -8.90 -21.96
CA ARG A 111 12.37 -8.50 -20.60
C ARG A 111 13.48 -7.45 -20.60
N ASP A 112 14.34 -7.46 -21.61
CA ASP A 112 15.42 -6.49 -21.78
C ASP A 112 15.00 -5.25 -22.59
N GLN A 113 13.74 -5.16 -23.02
CA GLN A 113 13.24 -3.96 -23.67
C GLN A 113 13.11 -2.84 -22.62
N PRO A 114 13.69 -1.65 -22.85
CA PRO A 114 13.47 -0.53 -21.96
C PRO A 114 11.97 -0.20 -21.93
N PHE A 115 11.45 0.06 -20.74
CA PHE A 115 10.09 0.56 -20.57
C PHE A 115 9.95 1.90 -21.30
N VAL A 116 9.22 1.91 -22.42
CA VAL A 116 8.90 3.15 -23.16
C VAL A 116 7.46 3.56 -22.83
N ALA A 117 7.33 4.59 -21.99
CA ALA A 117 6.03 5.22 -21.77
C ALA A 117 5.56 5.91 -23.06
N ARG A 118 4.45 5.43 -23.64
CA ARG A 118 3.82 6.09 -24.79
C ARG A 118 2.96 7.25 -24.28
N VAL A 119 3.46 8.47 -24.43
CA VAL A 119 2.68 9.68 -24.21
C VAL A 119 1.76 9.92 -25.42
N PRO A 120 0.48 10.26 -25.22
CA PRO A 120 -0.40 10.63 -26.32
C PRO A 120 0.14 11.87 -27.06
N ARG A 121 0.21 11.80 -28.38
CA ARG A 121 0.69 12.92 -29.22
C ARG A 121 -0.31 14.07 -29.15
N THR A 122 0.19 15.27 -28.93
CA THR A 122 -0.60 16.50 -29.11
C THR A 122 -0.56 16.94 -30.57
N ALA A 123 -1.53 17.75 -30.99
CA ALA A 123 -1.62 18.24 -32.37
C ALA A 123 -0.41 19.15 -32.68
N GLY A 124 0.56 18.62 -33.42
CA GLY A 124 1.77 19.35 -33.82
C GLY A 124 3.02 18.49 -34.07
N ASP A 125 3.07 17.26 -33.57
CA ASP A 125 4.28 16.42 -33.68
C ASP A 125 4.49 15.82 -35.09
N THR A 126 5.36 16.41 -35.89
CA THR A 126 5.84 15.81 -37.16
C THR A 126 6.83 14.66 -36.91
N ARG A 127 6.80 13.63 -37.76
CA ARG A 127 7.67 12.44 -37.64
C ARG A 127 9.10 12.75 -38.11
N PRO A 128 10.16 12.30 -37.42
CA PRO A 128 11.51 12.31 -38.00
C PRO A 128 11.59 11.29 -39.15
N GLY A 129 12.13 11.74 -40.28
CA GLY A 129 12.21 10.99 -41.53
C GLY A 129 13.15 9.78 -41.45
N LYS A 130 12.70 8.66 -42.02
CA LYS A 130 13.45 7.41 -42.14
C LYS A 130 14.57 7.58 -43.17
N GLY A 131 15.80 7.86 -42.72
CA GLY A 131 17.00 7.80 -43.54
C GLY A 131 17.20 6.38 -44.08
N ARG A 132 17.19 6.20 -45.41
CA ARG A 132 17.48 4.92 -46.05
C ARG A 132 19.00 4.73 -46.11
N THR A 133 19.49 3.72 -45.40
CA THR A 133 20.84 3.18 -45.53
C THR A 133 20.94 2.26 -46.74
N GLY A 134 21.94 2.51 -47.59
CA GLY A 134 22.78 1.54 -48.31
C GLY A 134 22.18 0.67 -49.43
N LYS A 135 22.76 0.79 -50.64
CA LYS A 135 22.99 -0.36 -51.51
C LYS A 135 24.39 -0.23 -52.15
N PRO A 136 25.35 -1.13 -51.86
CA PRO A 136 26.58 -1.22 -52.64
C PRO A 136 26.29 -2.08 -53.88
N SER A 137 26.78 -1.65 -55.04
CA SER A 137 26.84 -2.53 -56.22
C SER A 137 28.21 -2.42 -56.86
N ASP A 138 28.78 -3.59 -57.08
CA ASP A 138 30.15 -3.94 -57.38
C ASP A 138 30.80 -3.35 -58.64
N SER A 139 32.13 -3.42 -58.59
CA SER A 139 33.06 -3.78 -59.67
C SER A 139 33.43 -2.72 -60.72
N LYS A 140 34.72 -2.34 -60.77
CA LYS A 140 35.74 -2.93 -61.68
C LYS A 140 37.01 -2.06 -61.72
N HIS A 141 38.12 -2.54 -61.15
CA HIS A 141 39.49 -2.15 -61.53
C HIS A 141 39.89 -3.01 -62.75
N PRO A 142 40.74 -2.53 -63.69
CA PRO A 142 42.18 -2.72 -63.46
C PRO A 142 43.14 -1.67 -64.07
N ARG A 143 44.26 -1.54 -63.35
CA ARG A 143 45.65 -1.17 -63.73
C ARG A 143 45.90 0.19 -64.39
#